data_AF-L7N1R6-F1
#
_entry.id   AF-L7N1R6-F1
#
_cell.length_a   1.000
_cell.length_b   1.000
_cell.length_c   1.000
_cell.angle_alpha   90.00
_cell.angle_beta   90.00
_cell.angle_gamma   90.00
#
_symmetry.space_group_name_H-M   'P 1'
#
loop_
_entity.id
_entity.type
_entity.pdbx_description
1 polymer ?
#
loop_
_entity_poly.entity_id
_entity_poly.type
_entity_poly.pdbx_seq_one_letter_code
_entity_poly.pdbx_strand_id
1 'polypeptide(L)'
;GNWGCYGNIRTLDTPGASCGIGRRRGLNYCGVRASERLAEIDMPYLLRYQPMMRTVGQKYCVDPAVIAGVVSRGYPGGNLLVQAGNVDDGVRVVQVTLQDTGHYAPTTWISESQLSQMTEVLTVRIKEIQRRFPTWSPDQCLRGGLCAYVGGPSYVRSSQDLGCDFCNDVLARAKYFKRHGF
;
A
#
# COMPACT_ATOMS: atom_id res chain seq x y z
N GLY A 1 -18.45 7.74 -5.30
CA GLY A 1 -18.18 7.65 -3.86
C GLY A 1 -16.69 7.61 -3.60
N ASN A 2 -16.23 8.39 -2.60
CA ASN A 2 -14.91 8.24 -2.01
C ASN A 2 -15.00 7.05 -1.04
N TRP A 3 -14.18 6.00 -1.20
CA TRP A 3 -14.37 4.72 -0.48
C TRP A 3 -13.53 4.61 0.80
N GLY A 4 -13.00 5.72 1.35
CA GLY A 4 -12.19 5.69 2.56
C GLY A 4 -12.08 7.03 3.29
N CYS A 5 -11.56 6.98 4.51
CA CYS A 5 -11.44 8.10 5.46
C CYS A 5 -10.13 8.88 5.31
N TYR A 6 -9.13 8.32 4.62
CA TYR A 6 -7.76 8.80 4.68
C TYR A 6 -7.31 9.60 3.45
N GLY A 7 -8.22 10.03 2.60
CA GLY A 7 -7.89 10.81 1.40
C GLY A 7 -8.67 10.37 0.17
N ASN A 8 -8.43 11.04 -0.94
CA ASN A 8 -9.08 10.72 -2.21
C ASN A 8 -8.04 10.31 -3.24
N ILE A 9 -7.98 9.00 -3.51
CA ILE A 9 -6.97 8.45 -4.43
C ILE A 9 -7.10 9.01 -5.85
N ARG A 10 -8.29 9.46 -6.27
CA ARG A 10 -8.52 9.97 -7.62
C ARG A 10 -7.83 11.31 -7.85
N THR A 11 -7.77 12.15 -6.82
CA THR A 11 -7.26 13.53 -6.90
C THR A 11 -5.79 13.65 -6.52
N LEU A 12 -5.22 12.62 -5.92
CA LEU A 12 -3.85 12.65 -5.43
C LEU A 12 -2.85 12.48 -6.59
N ASP A 13 -1.87 13.38 -6.68
CA ASP A 13 -0.80 13.31 -7.68
C ASP A 13 0.43 12.54 -7.19
N THR A 14 1.08 11.78 -8.06
CA THR A 14 2.29 11.07 -7.66
C THR A 14 3.25 10.92 -8.83
N PRO A 15 4.57 11.01 -8.61
CA PRO A 15 5.53 10.71 -9.65
C PRO A 15 5.52 9.22 -10.04
N GLY A 16 4.95 8.33 -9.22
CA GLY A 16 4.96 6.88 -9.45
C GLY A 16 6.30 6.23 -9.11
N ALA A 17 6.55 5.06 -9.71
CA ALA A 17 7.71 4.22 -9.40
C ALA A 17 9.05 4.86 -9.80
N SER A 18 10.05 4.78 -8.92
CA SER A 18 11.43 5.07 -9.30
C SER A 18 11.96 4.06 -10.35
N CYS A 19 13.01 4.44 -11.08
CA CYS A 19 13.55 3.57 -12.13
C CYS A 19 14.11 2.25 -11.57
N GLY A 20 14.58 2.24 -10.32
CA GLY A 20 15.01 1.03 -9.63
C GLY A 20 13.89 0.03 -9.35
N ILE A 21 12.64 0.49 -9.25
CA ILE A 21 11.47 -0.36 -9.12
C ILE A 21 11.13 -1.00 -10.46
N GLY A 22 11.03 -0.20 -11.52
CA GLY A 22 10.73 -0.69 -12.87
C GLY A 22 11.75 -1.73 -13.34
N ARG A 23 13.04 -1.42 -13.18
CA ARG A 23 14.14 -2.31 -13.61
C ARG A 23 14.11 -3.68 -12.93
N ARG A 24 13.82 -3.74 -11.62
CA ARG A 24 13.69 -5.02 -10.88
C ARG A 24 12.59 -5.92 -11.42
N ARG A 25 11.65 -5.35 -12.17
CA ARG A 25 10.52 -6.04 -12.79
C ARG A 25 10.61 -6.06 -14.32
N GLY A 26 11.80 -5.82 -14.87
CA GLY A 26 12.07 -5.89 -16.30
C GLY A 26 11.57 -4.70 -17.12
N LEU A 27 11.17 -3.59 -16.48
CA LEU A 27 10.79 -2.37 -17.19
C LEU A 27 12.01 -1.47 -17.42
N ASN A 28 12.09 -0.88 -18.62
CA ASN A 28 13.13 0.09 -19.00
C ASN A 28 12.69 1.56 -18.82
N TYR A 29 11.55 1.79 -18.15
CA TYR A 29 11.02 3.12 -17.84
C TYR A 29 10.58 3.22 -16.36
N CYS A 30 10.34 4.45 -15.92
CA CYS A 30 9.94 4.81 -14.56
C CYS A 30 8.66 5.68 -14.58
N GLY A 31 8.29 6.11 -13.38
CA GLY A 31 7.21 7.04 -13.12
C GLY A 31 5.85 6.36 -13.08
N VAL A 32 4.79 7.15 -13.23
CA VAL A 32 3.39 6.67 -13.23
C VAL A 32 3.20 5.54 -14.23
N ARG A 33 3.73 5.66 -15.44
CA ARG A 33 3.62 4.62 -16.48
C ARG A 33 4.17 3.27 -16.00
N ALA A 34 5.29 3.27 -15.29
CA ALA A 34 5.88 2.05 -14.74
C ALA A 34 4.98 1.44 -13.66
N SER A 35 4.48 2.26 -12.72
CA SER A 35 3.54 1.78 -11.70
C SER A 35 2.26 1.21 -12.31
N GLU A 36 1.66 1.88 -13.29
CA GLU A 36 0.44 1.41 -13.96
C GLU A 36 0.69 0.09 -14.71
N ARG A 37 1.83 -0.05 -15.40
CA ARG A 37 2.19 -1.33 -16.03
C ARG A 37 2.36 -2.46 -15.01
N LEU A 38 2.97 -2.19 -13.86
CA LEU A 38 3.12 -3.19 -12.81
C LEU A 38 1.76 -3.57 -12.21
N ALA A 39 0.88 -2.60 -11.98
CA ALA A 39 -0.49 -2.84 -11.53
C ALA A 39 -1.30 -3.67 -12.55
N GLU A 40 -1.14 -3.40 -13.83
CA GLU A 40 -1.74 -4.18 -14.93
C GLU A 40 -1.28 -5.64 -14.91
N ILE A 41 0.03 -5.87 -14.77
CA ILE A 41 0.61 -7.22 -14.67
C ILE A 41 0.04 -7.97 -13.46
N ASP A 42 -0.12 -7.29 -12.32
CA ASP A 42 -0.59 -7.90 -11.08
C ASP A 42 -2.11 -8.10 -11.04
N MET A 43 -2.88 -7.36 -11.86
CA MET A 43 -4.33 -7.30 -11.82
C MET A 43 -5.04 -8.67 -11.88
N PRO A 44 -4.69 -9.61 -12.78
CA PRO A 44 -5.34 -10.92 -12.85
C PRO A 44 -5.24 -11.71 -11.54
N TYR A 45 -4.17 -11.51 -10.78
CA TYR A 45 -3.97 -12.18 -9.49
C TYR A 45 -4.80 -11.54 -8.38
N LEU A 46 -4.99 -10.21 -8.43
CA LEU A 46 -5.70 -9.45 -7.40
C LEU A 46 -7.22 -9.47 -7.56
N LEU A 47 -7.74 -9.65 -8.78
CA LEU A 47 -9.18 -9.61 -9.05
C LEU A 47 -9.98 -10.58 -8.16
N ARG A 48 -9.47 -11.79 -7.93
CA ARG A 48 -10.15 -12.78 -7.07
C ARG A 48 -10.20 -12.39 -5.59
N TYR A 49 -9.38 -11.41 -5.15
CA TYR A 49 -9.35 -10.88 -3.78
C TYR A 49 -10.07 -9.54 -3.64
N GLN A 50 -10.61 -8.99 -4.74
CA GLN A 50 -11.32 -7.72 -4.72
C GLN A 50 -12.49 -7.69 -3.72
N PRO A 51 -13.36 -8.72 -3.59
CA PRO A 51 -14.41 -8.71 -2.57
C PRO A 51 -13.85 -8.64 -1.15
N MET A 52 -12.77 -9.40 -0.87
CA MET A 52 -12.08 -9.39 0.42
C MET A 52 -11.47 -8.02 0.73
N MET A 53 -10.82 -7.39 -0.26
CA MET A 53 -10.28 -6.02 -0.13
C MET A 53 -11.38 -4.99 0.12
N ARG A 54 -12.59 -5.16 -0.44
CA ARG A 54 -13.74 -4.30 -0.14
C ARG A 54 -14.20 -4.47 1.31
N THR A 55 -14.34 -5.70 1.79
CA THR A 55 -14.72 -5.99 3.18
C THR A 55 -13.71 -5.40 4.16
N VAL A 56 -12.42 -5.67 3.94
CA VAL A 56 -11.34 -5.12 4.78
C VAL A 56 -11.26 -3.60 4.67
N GLY A 57 -11.41 -3.04 3.48
CA GLY A 57 -11.45 -1.59 3.26
C GLY A 57 -12.58 -0.90 4.01
N GLN A 58 -13.77 -1.50 4.02
CA GLN A 58 -14.90 -1.01 4.83
C GLN A 58 -14.58 -1.08 6.33
N LYS A 59 -14.04 -2.21 6.81
CA LYS A 59 -13.70 -2.41 8.23
C LYS A 59 -12.72 -1.35 8.75
N TYR A 60 -11.70 -1.01 7.98
CA TYR A 60 -10.65 -0.05 8.40
C TYR A 60 -10.83 1.35 7.81
N CYS A 61 -11.91 1.60 7.07
CA CYS A 61 -12.15 2.84 6.32
C CYS A 61 -10.99 3.23 5.38
N VAL A 62 -10.42 2.26 4.68
CA VAL A 62 -9.35 2.43 3.68
C VAL A 62 -9.92 2.14 2.29
N ASP A 63 -9.63 2.99 1.31
CA ASP A 63 -10.06 2.73 -0.07
C ASP A 63 -9.49 1.37 -0.55
N PRO A 64 -10.30 0.43 -1.05
CA PRO A 64 -9.82 -0.89 -1.44
C PRO A 64 -8.74 -0.84 -2.53
N ALA A 65 -8.71 0.22 -3.35
CA ALA A 65 -7.66 0.41 -4.33
C ALA A 65 -6.29 0.72 -3.69
N VAL A 66 -6.26 1.38 -2.52
CA VAL A 66 -5.02 1.57 -1.75
C VAL A 66 -4.52 0.24 -1.21
N ILE A 67 -5.43 -0.60 -0.70
CA ILE A 67 -5.09 -1.96 -0.25
C ILE A 67 -4.52 -2.77 -1.42
N ALA A 68 -5.17 -2.74 -2.58
CA ALA A 68 -4.67 -3.39 -3.80
C ALA A 68 -3.29 -2.85 -4.22
N GLY A 69 -3.06 -1.54 -4.13
CA GLY A 69 -1.76 -0.91 -4.40
C GLY A 69 -0.64 -1.41 -3.48
N VAL A 70 -0.89 -1.51 -2.17
CA VAL A 70 0.06 -2.05 -1.19
C VAL A 70 0.38 -3.51 -1.47
N VAL A 71 -0.66 -4.31 -1.75
CA VAL A 71 -0.52 -5.74 -2.03
C VAL A 71 0.23 -5.99 -3.35
N SER A 72 -0.12 -5.26 -4.42
CA SER A 72 0.59 -5.27 -5.70
C SER A 72 2.07 -4.90 -5.54
N ARG A 73 2.37 -3.90 -4.70
CA ARG A 73 3.74 -3.50 -4.41
C ARG A 73 4.55 -4.60 -3.70
N GLY A 74 3.90 -5.52 -3.00
CA GLY A 74 4.50 -6.70 -2.37
C GLY A 74 4.57 -7.96 -3.24
N TYR A 75 3.96 -7.99 -4.42
CA TYR A 75 3.89 -9.17 -5.31
C TYR A 75 4.82 -9.02 -6.53
N PRO A 76 5.28 -10.09 -7.23
CA PRO A 76 5.35 -11.51 -6.83
C PRO A 76 6.58 -11.80 -5.97
N GLY A 77 6.42 -12.67 -4.97
CA GLY A 77 7.51 -13.16 -4.14
C GLY A 77 8.10 -12.15 -3.15
N GLY A 78 7.39 -11.04 -2.87
CA GLY A 78 7.84 -10.06 -1.90
C GLY A 78 7.45 -10.47 -0.48
N ASN A 79 8.48 -10.67 0.34
CA ASN A 79 8.38 -10.49 1.78
C ASN A 79 8.08 -9.00 2.05
N LEU A 80 6.82 -8.64 2.29
CA LEU A 80 6.49 -7.28 2.71
C LEU A 80 6.85 -7.14 4.19
N LEU A 81 8.01 -6.56 4.44
CA LEU A 81 8.43 -6.16 5.78
C LEU A 81 7.64 -4.91 6.17
N VAL A 82 6.69 -5.09 7.06
CA VAL A 82 5.89 -3.99 7.61
C VAL A 82 6.37 -3.75 9.03
N GLN A 83 6.68 -2.51 9.39
CA GLN A 83 6.94 -2.20 10.79
C GLN A 83 5.60 -2.04 11.51
N ALA A 84 5.21 -3.02 12.32
CA ALA A 84 3.98 -2.97 13.10
C ALA A 84 4.31 -2.62 14.55
N GLY A 85 3.70 -1.56 15.08
CA GLY A 85 3.74 -1.34 16.52
C GLY A 85 3.57 0.12 16.88
N ASN A 86 3.01 0.35 18.07
CA ASN A 86 3.16 1.63 18.73
C ASN A 86 3.04 1.55 20.26
N VAL A 87 3.87 2.41 20.90
CA VAL A 87 3.85 2.93 22.28
C VAL A 87 4.06 1.90 23.42
N ASP A 88 5.33 1.51 23.64
CA ASP A 88 6.04 1.58 24.95
C ASP A 88 7.31 0.71 25.00
N ASP A 89 7.47 -0.32 24.15
CA ASP A 89 8.58 -1.30 24.32
C ASP A 89 9.24 -1.80 23.01
N GLY A 90 9.37 -0.94 21.99
CA GLY A 90 10.24 -1.21 20.83
C GLY A 90 9.52 -1.59 19.53
N VAL A 91 10.23 -1.42 18.42
CA VAL A 91 9.73 -1.64 17.05
C VAL A 91 9.56 -3.14 16.80
N ARG A 92 8.32 -3.62 16.63
CA ARG A 92 8.10 -4.97 16.08
C ARG A 92 8.07 -4.88 14.56
N VAL A 93 8.92 -5.65 13.89
CA VAL A 93 8.84 -5.82 12.43
C VAL A 93 7.92 -7.00 12.18
N VAL A 94 6.75 -6.76 11.60
CA VAL A 94 5.85 -7.81 11.12
C VAL A 94 6.22 -8.11 9.67
N GLN A 95 6.87 -9.25 9.48
CA GLN A 95 7.03 -9.82 8.15
C GLN A 95 5.67 -10.37 7.71
N VAL A 96 5.05 -9.73 6.71
CA VAL A 96 3.94 -10.36 6.00
C VAL A 96 4.53 -11.05 4.76
N THR A 97 4.61 -12.37 4.81
CA THR A 97 5.03 -13.18 3.66
C THR A 97 3.83 -13.47 2.79
N LEU A 98 3.84 -12.93 1.57
CA LEU A 98 2.91 -13.30 0.52
C LEU A 98 3.46 -14.59 -0.12
N GLN A 99 2.89 -15.75 0.22
CA GLN A 99 3.44 -17.03 -0.24
C GLN A 99 3.06 -17.29 -1.71
N ASP A 100 4.07 -17.60 -2.53
CA ASP A 100 3.89 -18.18 -3.86
C ASP A 100 3.75 -19.71 -3.71
N THR A 101 2.52 -20.21 -3.73
CA THR A 101 2.26 -21.65 -3.65
C THR A 101 2.40 -22.24 -5.05
N GLY A 102 3.63 -22.51 -5.45
CA GLY A 102 3.96 -23.01 -6.79
C GLY A 102 3.09 -24.19 -7.24
N HIS A 103 2.78 -24.23 -8.55
CA HIS A 103 2.24 -25.25 -9.47
C HIS A 103 1.36 -26.44 -9.02
N TYR A 104 1.11 -26.73 -7.73
CA TYR A 104 0.41 -27.95 -7.31
C TYR A 104 -0.57 -27.81 -6.13
N ALA A 105 -0.92 -26.61 -5.67
CA ALA A 105 -2.01 -26.46 -4.69
C ALA A 105 -2.88 -25.21 -4.94
N PRO A 106 -4.23 -25.33 -4.96
CA PRO A 106 -5.14 -24.18 -5.00
C PRO A 106 -5.32 -23.57 -3.60
N THR A 107 -4.22 -23.27 -2.90
CA THR A 107 -4.30 -22.57 -1.62
C THR A 107 -4.28 -21.07 -1.84
N THR A 108 -5.15 -20.34 -1.12
CA THR A 108 -5.25 -18.88 -1.14
C THR A 108 -3.90 -18.24 -0.80
N TRP A 109 -3.33 -17.47 -1.74
CA TRP A 109 -2.05 -16.76 -1.58
C TRP A 109 -2.02 -15.72 -0.43
N ILE A 110 -3.20 -15.19 -0.06
CA ILE A 110 -3.44 -14.18 0.98
C ILE A 110 -4.78 -14.55 1.62
N SER A 111 -4.76 -14.72 2.94
CA SER A 111 -5.97 -14.84 3.74
C SER A 111 -6.56 -13.47 4.09
N GLU A 112 -7.85 -13.45 4.42
CA GLU A 112 -8.49 -12.24 4.94
C GLU A 112 -7.82 -11.72 6.21
N SER A 113 -7.32 -12.62 7.08
CA SER A 113 -6.59 -12.23 8.28
C SER A 113 -5.27 -11.51 7.96
N GLN A 114 -4.51 -11.99 6.98
CA GLN A 114 -3.29 -11.32 6.51
C GLN A 114 -3.60 -9.94 5.93
N LEU A 115 -4.63 -9.85 5.08
CA LEU A 115 -5.06 -8.59 4.48
C LEU A 115 -5.56 -7.59 5.54
N SER A 116 -6.33 -8.08 6.52
CA SER A 116 -6.81 -7.32 7.67
C SER A 116 -5.63 -6.78 8.49
N GLN A 117 -4.65 -7.62 8.81
CA GLN A 117 -3.46 -7.22 9.57
C GLN A 117 -2.63 -6.16 8.81
N MET A 118 -2.39 -6.35 7.51
CA MET A 118 -1.68 -5.37 6.68
C MET A 118 -2.37 -4.01 6.67
N THR A 119 -3.70 -4.01 6.54
CA THR A 119 -4.52 -2.80 6.48
C THR A 119 -4.61 -2.12 7.85
N GLU A 120 -4.66 -2.89 8.93
CA GLU A 120 -4.64 -2.39 10.30
C GLU A 120 -3.35 -1.63 10.59
N VAL A 121 -2.20 -2.22 10.24
CA VAL A 121 -0.91 -1.56 10.45
C VAL A 121 -0.83 -0.26 9.66
N LEU A 122 -1.32 -0.24 8.41
CA LEU A 122 -1.37 0.99 7.62
C LEU A 122 -2.25 2.04 8.31
N THR A 123 -3.41 1.63 8.81
CA THR A 123 -4.34 2.52 9.51
C THR A 123 -3.73 3.10 10.78
N VAL A 124 -2.99 2.28 11.55
CA VAL A 124 -2.24 2.73 12.73
C VAL A 124 -1.20 3.79 12.34
N ARG A 125 -0.43 3.55 11.28
CA ARG A 125 0.55 4.54 10.79
C ARG A 125 -0.09 5.83 10.30
N ILE A 126 -1.21 5.77 9.59
CA ILE A 126 -1.92 6.99 9.17
C ILE A 126 -2.39 7.79 10.39
N LYS A 127 -2.97 7.12 11.40
CA LYS A 127 -3.43 7.76 12.63
C LYS A 127 -2.29 8.38 13.45
N GLU A 128 -1.12 7.73 13.49
CA GLU A 128 0.08 8.30 14.10
C GLU A 128 0.50 9.60 13.43
N ILE A 129 0.53 9.62 12.10
CA ILE A 129 0.86 10.82 11.33
C ILE A 129 -0.18 11.93 11.56
N GLN A 130 -1.47 11.60 11.59
CA GLN A 130 -2.53 12.56 11.92
C GLN A 130 -2.33 13.18 13.31
N ARG A 131 -1.96 12.38 14.33
CA ARG A 131 -1.70 12.89 15.68
C ARG A 131 -0.45 13.78 15.73
N ARG A 132 0.61 13.40 15.00
CA ARG A 132 1.88 14.13 14.97
C ARG A 132 1.80 15.43 14.17
N PHE A 133 0.99 15.46 13.11
CA PHE A 133 0.83 16.59 12.20
C PHE A 133 -0.65 16.95 12.02
N PRO A 134 -1.31 17.50 13.06
CA PRO A 134 -2.77 17.72 13.05
C PRO A 134 -3.25 18.75 12.01
N THR A 135 -2.34 19.54 11.45
CA THR A 135 -2.64 20.53 10.40
C THR A 135 -2.55 19.96 8.98
N TRP A 136 -2.10 18.71 8.82
CA TRP A 136 -1.97 18.09 7.50
C TRP A 136 -3.31 17.65 6.95
N SER A 137 -3.44 17.72 5.62
CA SER A 137 -4.61 17.21 4.92
C SER A 137 -4.70 15.68 5.04
N PRO A 138 -5.90 15.08 4.82
CA PRO A 138 -6.03 13.63 4.73
C PRO A 138 -5.05 13.00 3.74
N ASP A 139 -4.87 13.60 2.55
CA ASP A 139 -3.95 13.12 1.53
C ASP A 139 -2.48 13.16 2.00
N GLN A 140 -2.07 14.20 2.73
CA GLN A 140 -0.73 14.26 3.34
C GLN A 140 -0.56 13.18 4.42
N CYS A 141 -1.60 12.95 5.22
CA CYS A 141 -1.58 11.90 6.25
C CYS A 141 -1.52 10.50 5.64
N LEU A 142 -2.22 10.22 4.55
CA LEU A 142 -2.12 8.95 3.82
C LEU A 142 -0.72 8.73 3.26
N ARG A 143 -0.10 9.75 2.66
CA ARG A 143 1.29 9.65 2.20
C ARG A 143 2.24 9.35 3.35
N GLY A 144 2.09 10.10 4.44
CA GLY A 144 2.93 9.91 5.62
C GLY A 144 2.76 8.50 6.18
N GLY A 145 1.51 8.02 6.27
CA GLY A 145 1.21 6.67 6.73
C GLY A 145 1.85 5.59 5.84
N LEU A 146 1.78 5.74 4.52
CA LEU A 146 2.44 4.83 3.57
C LEU A 146 3.97 4.87 3.67
N CYS A 147 4.56 6.04 3.92
CA CYS A 147 6.01 6.13 4.12
C CYS A 147 6.46 5.54 5.47
N ALA A 148 5.71 5.82 6.54
CA ALA A 148 5.95 5.23 7.86
C ALA A 148 5.66 3.72 7.91
N TYR A 149 4.83 3.20 7.01
CA TYR A 149 4.52 1.77 6.89
C TYR A 149 5.76 0.91 6.65
N VAL A 150 6.67 1.40 5.79
CA VAL A 150 7.94 0.72 5.48
C VAL A 150 9.10 1.31 6.28
N GLY A 151 9.14 2.63 6.43
CA GLY A 151 10.25 3.34 7.09
C GLY A 151 10.18 3.39 8.61
N GLY A 152 9.04 2.98 9.21
CA GLY A 152 8.76 3.15 10.63
C GLY A 152 8.26 4.56 11.01
N PRO A 153 7.78 4.74 12.25
CA PRO A 153 7.13 5.98 12.70
C PRO A 153 8.04 7.21 12.71
N SER A 154 9.35 7.01 12.81
CA SER A 154 10.35 8.09 12.83
C SER A 154 10.76 8.58 11.44
N TYR A 155 10.35 7.88 10.37
CA TYR A 155 10.70 8.24 8.98
C TYR A 155 10.15 9.62 8.59
N VAL A 156 8.89 9.89 8.93
CA VAL A 156 8.22 11.14 8.56
C VAL A 156 8.46 12.18 9.65
N ARG A 157 9.28 13.20 9.37
CA ARG A 157 9.58 14.32 10.27
C ARG A 157 8.96 15.63 9.80
N SER A 158 8.74 15.77 8.50
CA SER A 158 8.17 16.95 7.86
C SER A 158 7.44 16.59 6.55
N SER A 159 6.82 17.58 5.91
CA SER A 159 6.14 17.39 4.62
C SER A 159 7.10 17.02 3.48
N GLN A 160 8.40 17.27 3.64
CA GLN A 160 9.43 16.90 2.67
C GLN A 160 9.62 15.37 2.59
N ASP A 161 9.22 14.63 3.63
CA ASP A 161 9.37 13.17 3.71
C ASP A 161 8.20 12.41 3.05
N LEU A 162 7.20 13.11 2.49
CA LEU A 162 5.99 12.52 1.90
C LEU A 162 6.19 11.93 0.48
N GLY A 163 7.43 11.94 -0.01
CA GLY A 163 7.81 11.52 -1.36
C GLY A 163 8.55 10.19 -1.44
N CYS A 164 8.43 9.32 -0.44
CA CYS A 164 9.14 8.03 -0.46
C CYS A 164 8.70 7.13 -1.63
N ASP A 165 9.64 6.34 -2.16
CA ASP A 165 9.43 5.46 -3.32
C ASP A 165 8.25 4.49 -3.15
N PHE A 166 8.07 3.94 -1.94
CA PHE A 166 6.96 3.03 -1.65
C PHE A 166 5.60 3.71 -1.79
N CYS A 167 5.44 4.88 -1.16
CA CYS A 167 4.22 5.66 -1.22
C CYS A 167 3.88 6.06 -2.66
N ASN A 168 4.87 6.58 -3.39
CA ASN A 168 4.66 7.03 -4.76
C ASN A 168 4.22 5.90 -5.70
N ASP A 169 4.88 4.75 -5.63
CA ASP A 169 4.49 3.59 -6.43
C ASP A 169 3.11 3.08 -6.03
N VAL A 170 2.84 2.88 -4.73
CA VAL A 170 1.54 2.40 -4.23
C VAL A 170 0.39 3.28 -4.70
N LEU A 171 0.52 4.61 -4.61
CA LEU A 171 -0.53 5.54 -4.99
C LEU A 171 -0.81 5.51 -6.49
N ALA A 172 0.23 5.39 -7.33
CA ALA A 172 0.06 5.29 -8.77
C ALA A 172 -0.66 3.98 -9.15
N ARG A 173 -0.28 2.86 -8.52
CA ARG A 173 -0.97 1.58 -8.68
C ARG A 173 -2.41 1.61 -8.19
N ALA A 174 -2.65 2.24 -7.03
CA ALA A 174 -3.99 2.40 -6.48
C ALA A 174 -4.88 3.22 -7.42
N LYS A 175 -4.37 4.29 -8.05
CA LYS A 175 -5.11 5.02 -9.09
C LYS A 175 -5.49 4.11 -10.27
N TYR A 176 -4.57 3.24 -10.70
CA TYR A 176 -4.87 2.25 -11.73
C TYR A 176 -6.00 1.31 -11.29
N PHE A 177 -5.87 0.67 -10.13
CA PHE A 177 -6.89 -0.26 -9.62
C PHE A 177 -8.25 0.42 -9.40
N LYS A 178 -8.26 1.69 -9.00
CA LYS A 178 -9.49 2.47 -8.80
C LYS A 178 -10.30 2.62 -10.09
N ARG A 179 -9.62 2.74 -11.24
CA ARG A 179 -10.26 2.78 -12.56
C ARG A 179 -10.74 1.41 -13.03
N HIS A 180 -10.29 0.35 -12.38
CA HIS A 180 -10.58 -1.05 -12.71
C HIS A 180 -11.45 -1.76 -11.65
N GLY A 181 -12.26 -0.97 -10.92
CA GLY A 181 -13.33 -1.49 -10.07
C GLY A 181 -12.95 -1.79 -8.62
N PHE A 182 -11.73 -1.49 -8.17
CA PHE A 182 -11.36 -1.57 -6.76
C PHE A 182 -11.91 -0.38 -5.95
#